data_AF-A0A3B9FIZ8-F1
#
_entry.id   AF-A0A3B9FIZ8-F1
#
_cell.length_a   1.000
_cell.length_b   1.000
_cell.length_c   1.000
_cell.angle_alpha   90.00
_cell.angle_beta   90.00
_cell.angle_gamma   90.00
#
_symmetry.space_group_name_H-M   'P 1'
#
loop_
_entity.id
_entity.type
_entity.pdbx_description
1 polymer ?
#
loop_
_entity_poly.entity_id
_entity_poly.type
_entity_poly.pdbx_seq_one_letter_code
_entity_poly.pdbx_strand_id
1 'polypeptide(L)' 'MGSDLPRKEASHLIANMSDSPNGPSKEKPYHSTLLVNRLMTEGSDKETRHFELCLKDSGIDYLPGDSLGVHP' A
#
# COMPACT_ATOMS: atom_id res chain seq x y z
N MET A 1 7.90 29.31 40.32
CA MET A 1 7.67 27.85 40.40
C MET A 1 6.26 27.55 39.94
N GLY A 2 6.10 26.63 38.98
CA GLY A 2 4.81 26.22 38.39
C GLY A 2 4.50 27.02 37.11
N SER A 3 4.30 26.44 35.93
CA SER A 3 4.20 25.04 35.53
C SER A 3 4.51 24.99 34.02
N ASP A 4 5.63 24.35 33.64
CA ASP A 4 5.88 24.01 32.25
C ASP A 4 4.90 22.92 31.82
N LEU A 5 4.00 23.26 30.90
CA LEU A 5 3.15 22.29 30.21
C LEU A 5 4.04 21.44 29.30
N PRO A 6 4.05 20.09 29.42
CA PRO A 6 4.82 19.26 28.51
C PRO A 6 4.14 19.26 27.14
N ARG A 7 4.73 19.99 26.18
CA ARG A 7 4.27 20.16 24.80
C ARG A 7 4.48 18.91 23.91
N LYS A 8 4.53 17.71 24.49
CA LYS A 8 5.08 16.52 23.82
C LYS A 8 4.18 15.27 23.87
N GLU A 9 2.88 15.45 23.69
CA GLU A 9 1.88 14.35 23.67
C GLU A 9 0.98 14.39 22.42
N ALA A 10 1.46 14.98 21.31
CA ALA A 10 0.63 15.14 20.10
C ALA A 10 1.24 14.56 18.81
N SER A 11 2.25 13.69 18.91
CA SER A 11 2.91 13.12 17.71
C SER A 11 2.75 11.60 17.54
N HIS A 12 1.88 10.93 18.30
CA HIS A 12 1.75 9.46 18.25
C HIS A 12 0.35 8.92 17.89
N LEU A 13 -0.63 9.76 17.55
CA LEU A 13 -2.00 9.32 17.24
C LEU A 13 -2.32 9.19 15.74
N ILE A 14 -1.31 8.90 14.92
CA ILE A 14 -1.51 8.39 13.55
C ILE A 14 -0.87 7.00 13.42
N ALA A 15 -1.24 6.11 14.34
CA ALA A 15 -1.03 4.68 14.13
C ALA A 15 -2.17 4.17 13.24
N ASN A 16 -1.84 3.81 12.00
CA ASN A 16 -2.74 3.36 10.95
C ASN A 16 -3.67 2.24 11.43
N MET A 17 -4.96 2.53 11.59
CA MET A 17 -6.02 1.56 11.92
C MET A 17 -6.54 0.89 10.65
N SER A 18 -5.71 0.08 9.98
CA SER A 18 -6.17 -0.78 8.87
C SER A 18 -5.56 -2.19 8.85
N ASP A 19 -4.91 -2.63 9.92
CA ASP A 19 -4.62 -4.06 10.11
C ASP A 19 -5.89 -4.77 10.59
N SER A 20 -6.79 -5.07 9.66
CA SER A 20 -7.77 -6.12 9.93
C SER A 20 -7.00 -7.43 10.10
N PRO A 21 -7.10 -8.14 11.23
CA PRO A 21 -6.30 -9.34 11.50
C PRO A 21 -6.53 -10.48 10.48
N ASN A 22 -7.55 -10.35 9.62
CA ASN A 22 -7.89 -11.29 8.57
C ASN A 22 -7.58 -10.79 7.14
N GLY A 23 -7.08 -9.56 7.00
CA GLY A 23 -6.74 -8.95 5.71
C GLY A 23 -5.50 -9.59 5.07
N PRO A 24 -5.23 -9.28 3.79
CA PRO A 24 -4.05 -9.79 3.10
C PRO A 24 -2.75 -9.29 3.72
N SER A 25 -1.75 -10.18 3.80
CA SER A 25 -0.41 -9.88 4.30
C SER A 25 0.67 -10.45 3.38
N LYS A 26 1.94 -10.24 3.73
CA LYS A 26 3.06 -10.83 2.99
C LYS A 26 3.04 -12.36 3.04
N GLU A 27 2.71 -12.94 4.19
CA GLU A 27 2.62 -14.38 4.45
C GLU A 27 1.34 -15.01 3.89
N LYS A 28 0.27 -14.21 3.78
CA LYS A 28 -1.02 -14.61 3.20
C LYS A 28 -1.42 -13.59 2.12
N PRO A 29 -0.79 -13.64 0.92
CA PRO A 29 -1.06 -12.66 -0.13
C PRO A 29 -2.45 -12.85 -0.72
N TYR A 30 -3.02 -11.76 -1.24
CA TYR A 30 -4.25 -11.82 -2.02
C TYR A 30 -3.96 -12.19 -3.48
N HIS A 31 -4.66 -13.19 -4.01
CA HIS A 31 -4.58 -13.58 -5.41
C HIS A 31 -5.43 -12.64 -6.28
N SER A 32 -4.85 -11.50 -6.64
CA SER A 32 -5.52 -10.53 -7.51
C SER A 32 -5.59 -11.00 -8.96
N THR A 33 -6.69 -10.67 -9.64
CA THR A 33 -6.76 -10.75 -11.11
C THR A 33 -5.97 -9.60 -11.74
N LEU A 34 -5.24 -9.88 -12.82
CA LEU A 34 -4.57 -8.86 -13.64
C LEU A 34 -5.53 -8.36 -14.72
N LEU A 35 -5.97 -7.11 -14.61
CA LEU A 35 -6.93 -6.49 -15.52
C LEU A 35 -6.25 -5.87 -16.73
N VAL A 36 -5.12 -5.20 -16.51
CA VAL A 36 -4.35 -4.53 -17.57
C VAL A 36 -2.89 -4.94 -17.49
N ASN A 37 -2.32 -5.18 -18.67
CA ASN A 37 -0.90 -5.41 -18.87
C ASN A 37 -0.44 -4.70 -20.15
N ARG A 38 -0.09 -3.42 -20.05
CA ARG A 38 0.21 -2.57 -21.21
C ARG A 38 1.69 -2.23 -21.29
N LEU A 39 2.27 -2.29 -22.50
CA LEU A 39 3.59 -1.74 -22.78
C LEU A 39 3.51 -0.20 -22.80
N MET A 40 4.39 0.46 -22.04
CA MET A 40 4.47 1.92 -21.98
C MET A 40 5.63 2.51 -22.80
N THR A 41 6.66 1.71 -23.07
CA THR A 41 7.85 2.14 -23.79
C THR A 41 7.95 1.43 -25.14
N GLU A 42 7.77 2.17 -26.22
CA GLU A 42 8.01 1.68 -27.57
C GLU A 42 9.40 2.13 -28.06
N GLY A 43 10.17 1.23 -28.67
CA GLY A 43 11.48 1.54 -29.25
C GLY A 43 12.61 1.82 -28.24
N SER A 44 12.43 1.51 -26.96
CA SER A 44 13.47 1.60 -25.93
C SER A 44 14.13 0.24 -25.69
N ASP A 45 15.41 0.25 -25.33
CA ASP A 45 16.15 -0.95 -24.85
C ASP A 45 15.66 -1.44 -23.47
N LYS A 46 14.83 -0.64 -22.79
CA LYS A 46 14.17 -1.01 -21.52
C LYS A 46 12.67 -1.10 -21.72
N GLU A 47 12.10 -2.16 -21.19
CA GLU A 47 10.65 -2.36 -21.16
C GLU A 47 10.05 -1.83 -19.86
N THR A 48 9.13 -0.87 -19.96
CA THR A 48 8.30 -0.41 -18.85
C THR A 48 6.85 -0.77 -19.13
N ARG A 49 6.15 -1.32 -18.12
CA ARG A 49 4.77 -1.76 -18.26
C ARG A 49 3.86 -1.08 -17.24
N HIS A 50 2.61 -0.83 -17.65
CA HIS A 50 1.52 -0.40 -16.79
C HIS A 50 0.62 -1.58 -16.47
N PHE A 51 0.50 -1.89 -15.19
CA PHE A 51 -0.31 -2.99 -14.68
C PHE A 51 -1.47 -2.46 -13.85
N GLU A 52 -2.65 -3.07 -14.00
CA GLU A 52 -3.80 -2.82 -13.14
C GLU A 52 -4.27 -4.14 -12.53
N LEU A 53 -4.39 -4.15 -11.21
CA LEU A 53 -4.75 -5.32 -10.40
C LEU A 53 -6.12 -5.07 -9.77
N CYS A 54 -7.00 -6.08 -9.84
CA CYS A 54 -8.32 -6.00 -9.23
C CYS A 54 -8.24 -6.24 -7.71
N LEU A 55 -8.41 -5.17 -6.92
CA LEU A 55 -8.45 -5.24 -5.46
C LEU A 55 -9.87 -5.38 -4.90
N LYS A 56 -10.88 -5.55 -5.76
CA LYS A 56 -12.26 -5.73 -5.31
C LYS A 56 -12.35 -6.93 -4.35
N ASP A 57 -13.06 -6.74 -3.25
CA ASP A 57 -13.30 -7.74 -2.20
C ASP A 57 -12.03 -8.27 -1.50
N SER A 58 -10.87 -7.64 -1.74
CA SER A 58 -9.59 -8.04 -1.12
C SER A 58 -9.47 -7.62 0.35
N GLY A 59 -10.21 -6.58 0.77
CA GLY A 59 -10.04 -5.93 2.06
C GLY A 59 -8.73 -5.13 2.20
N ILE A 60 -8.07 -4.82 1.07
CA ILE A 60 -6.88 -3.97 1.04
C ILE A 60 -7.30 -2.51 0.89
N ASP A 61 -6.90 -1.69 1.86
CA ASP A 61 -6.90 -0.23 1.77
C ASP A 61 -5.47 0.27 1.55
N TYR A 62 -5.30 1.36 0.80
CA TYR A 62 -3.99 1.95 0.53
C TYR A 62 -4.07 3.46 0.35
N LEU A 63 -2.96 4.15 0.58
CA LEU A 63 -2.79 5.58 0.38
C LEU A 63 -1.75 5.89 -0.71
N PRO A 64 -1.80 7.07 -1.33
CA PRO A 64 -0.77 7.49 -2.28
C PRO A 64 0.62 7.49 -1.63
N GLY A 65 1.57 6.80 -2.27
CA GLY A 65 2.93 6.62 -1.76
C GLY A 65 3.18 5.24 -1.14
N ASP A 66 2.12 4.47 -0.83
CA ASP A 66 2.26 3.08 -0.43
C ASP A 66 2.82 2.24 -1.59
N SER A 67 3.49 1.15 -1.24
CA SER A 67 4.07 0.21 -2.20
C SER A 67 3.32 -1.12 -2.18
N LEU A 68 3.22 -1.76 -3.35
CA LEU A 68 2.60 -3.07 -3.49
C LEU A 68 3.68 -4.16 -3.57
N GLY A 69 3.61 -5.13 -2.66
CA GLY A 69 4.42 -6.35 -2.75
C GLY A 69 3.80 -7.35 -3.72
N VAL A 70 4.61 -7.88 -4.65
CA VAL A 70 4.19 -8.91 -5.62
C VAL A 70 5.05 -10.15 -5.43
N HIS A 71 4.41 -11.32 -5.31
CA HIS A 71 5.07 -12.62 -5.34
C HIS A 71 5.09 -13.11 -6.80
N PRO A 72 6.28 -13.30 -7.41
CA PRO A 72 6.41 -13.74 -8.79
C PRO A 72 6.18 -15.25 -8.99
#